data_AF-A0A1F6QEH7-F1
#
_entry.id   AF-A0A1F6QEH7-F1
#
_cell.length_a   1.000
_cell.length_b   1.000
_cell.length_c   1.000
_cell.angle_alpha   90.00
_cell.angle_beta   90.00
_cell.angle_gamma   90.00
#
_symmetry.space_group_name_H-M   'P 1'
#
loop_
_entity.id
_entity.type
_entity.pdbx_description
1 polymer ?
#
loop_
_entity_poly.entity_id
_entity_poly.type
_entity_poly.pdbx_seq_one_letter_code
_entity_poly.pdbx_strand_id
1 'polypeptide(L)'
;MFTYIFNITKWLIIADYHIESFIKNKIFKTTYMIEGACSQCGKCCEVIGVSVPDYLVKIRWLLIIVITFYEKVNNFKYQEYSLDHHALLFSCNNYDYENKACLSYKKRPAICRSYPSVRYFNKPVLLPMCSFKVELNIKKNN
;
A
#
# COMPACT_ATOMS: atom_id res chain seq x y z
N MET A 1 21.80 14.35 -23.63
CA MET A 1 22.37 13.02 -23.30
C MET A 1 21.91 12.52 -21.92
N PHE A 2 20.62 12.66 -21.56
CA PHE A 2 20.09 12.27 -20.24
C PHE A 2 18.73 11.53 -20.31
N THR A 3 18.16 11.38 -21.50
CA THR A 3 16.85 10.74 -21.72
C THR A 3 16.92 9.23 -21.95
N TYR A 4 18.12 8.66 -22.15
CA TYR A 4 18.28 7.23 -22.49
C TYR A 4 18.49 6.31 -21.28
N ILE A 5 18.91 6.86 -20.13
CA ILE A 5 19.18 6.08 -18.90
C ILE A 5 17.89 5.71 -18.16
N PHE A 6 16.82 6.51 -18.30
CA PHE A 6 15.55 6.31 -17.59
C PHE A 6 14.69 5.14 -18.11
N ASN A 7 14.93 4.64 -19.32
CA ASN A 7 14.11 3.58 -19.90
C ASN A 7 14.64 2.17 -19.57
N ILE A 8 15.95 2.01 -19.40
CA ILE A 8 16.58 0.72 -19.09
C ILE A 8 16.38 0.34 -17.61
N THR A 9 16.44 1.33 -16.71
CA THR A 9 16.18 1.12 -15.27
C THR A 9 14.73 0.71 -15.00
N LYS A 10 13.78 1.20 -15.81
CA LYS A 10 12.36 0.84 -15.68
C LYS A 10 12.11 -0.63 -16.01
N TRP A 11 12.77 -1.16 -17.06
CA TRP A 11 12.67 -2.57 -17.42
C TRP A 11 13.39 -3.49 -16.43
N LEU A 12 14.53 -3.07 -15.88
CA LEU A 12 15.21 -3.81 -14.81
C LEU A 12 14.37 -3.86 -13.52
N ILE A 13 13.73 -2.75 -13.12
CA ILE A 13 12.84 -2.72 -11.95
C ILE A 13 11.59 -3.60 -12.16
N ILE A 14 11.03 -3.64 -13.38
CA ILE A 14 9.88 -4.51 -13.70
C ILE A 14 10.31 -5.98 -13.73
N ALA A 15 11.48 -6.29 -14.29
CA ALA A 15 12.03 -7.64 -14.33
C ALA A 15 12.35 -8.15 -12.91
N ASP A 16 12.97 -7.33 -12.06
CA ASP A 16 13.22 -7.65 -10.65
C ASP A 16 11.91 -7.86 -9.89
N TYR A 17 10.89 -7.03 -10.12
CA TYR A 17 9.56 -7.22 -9.51
C TYR A 17 8.92 -8.56 -9.92
N HIS A 18 9.04 -8.95 -11.19
CA HIS A 18 8.50 -10.22 -11.68
C HIS A 18 9.29 -11.44 -11.20
N ILE A 19 10.63 -11.35 -11.18
CA ILE A 19 11.51 -12.43 -10.69
C ILE A 19 11.32 -12.61 -9.18
N GLU A 20 11.31 -11.51 -8.42
CA GLU A 20 11.00 -11.54 -6.99
C GLU A 20 9.61 -12.10 -6.71
N SER A 21 8.59 -11.68 -7.46
CA SER A 21 7.21 -12.20 -7.33
C SER A 21 7.14 -13.71 -7.57
N PHE A 22 7.84 -14.20 -8.61
CA PHE A 22 7.83 -15.62 -8.97
C PHE A 22 8.60 -16.49 -7.96
N ILE A 23 9.76 -16.01 -7.50
CA ILE A 23 10.59 -16.71 -6.52
C ILE A 23 9.95 -16.64 -5.12
N LYS A 24 9.43 -15.48 -4.70
CA LYS A 24 8.74 -15.31 -3.39
C LYS A 24 7.49 -16.16 -3.30
N ASN A 25 6.66 -16.23 -4.34
CA ASN A 25 5.46 -17.07 -4.31
C ASN A 25 5.77 -18.59 -4.26
N LYS A 26 6.94 -19.00 -4.76
CA LYS A 26 7.35 -20.41 -4.77
C LYS A 26 8.08 -20.84 -3.49
N ILE A 27 8.83 -19.94 -2.85
CA ILE A 27 9.64 -20.23 -1.66
C ILE A 27 8.96 -19.78 -0.36
N PHE A 28 8.32 -18.62 -0.33
CA PHE A 28 7.68 -18.05 0.85
C PHE A 28 6.16 -17.95 0.64
N LYS A 29 5.44 -19.00 1.04
CA LYS A 29 3.97 -18.95 1.08
C LYS A 29 3.53 -17.91 2.11
N THR A 30 2.71 -16.96 1.69
CA THR A 30 2.11 -16.01 2.63
C THR A 30 1.21 -16.76 3.59
N THR A 31 1.34 -16.47 4.89
CA THR A 31 0.54 -17.10 5.95
C THR A 31 -0.96 -16.80 5.80
N TYR A 32 -1.28 -15.72 5.10
CA TYR A 32 -2.64 -15.24 4.90
C TYR A 32 -2.99 -15.17 3.42
N MET A 33 -4.24 -15.48 3.10
CA MET A 33 -4.88 -15.26 1.82
C MET A 33 -5.93 -14.14 1.97
N ILE A 34 -6.08 -13.32 0.94
CA ILE A 34 -7.12 -12.30 0.88
C ILE A 34 -8.17 -12.75 -0.12
N GLU A 35 -9.41 -12.78 0.33
CA GLU A 35 -10.56 -13.08 -0.51
C GLU A 35 -11.50 -11.87 -0.61
N GLY A 36 -12.32 -11.88 -1.66
CA GLY A 36 -13.29 -10.83 -1.94
C GLY A 36 -12.75 -9.74 -2.86
N ALA A 37 -13.52 -8.67 -2.94
CA ALA A 37 -13.24 -7.53 -3.80
C ALA A 37 -13.56 -6.23 -3.08
N CYS A 38 -12.97 -5.13 -3.53
CA CYS A 38 -13.26 -3.80 -2.98
C CYS A 38 -14.70 -3.40 -3.30
N SER A 39 -15.50 -3.14 -2.25
CA SER A 39 -16.88 -2.64 -2.33
C SER A 39 -17.00 -1.12 -2.52
N GLN A 40 -15.88 -0.43 -2.74
CA GLN A 40 -15.83 1.04 -2.87
C GLN A 40 -16.38 1.81 -1.66
N CYS A 41 -16.32 1.25 -0.44
CA CYS A 41 -16.84 1.88 0.77
C CYS A 41 -16.12 3.17 1.22
N GLY A 42 -15.07 3.60 0.51
CA GLY A 42 -14.37 4.87 0.77
C GLY A 42 -13.52 4.93 2.04
N LYS A 43 -13.63 3.95 2.96
CA LYS A 43 -12.99 4.05 4.28
C LYS A 43 -11.45 4.14 4.22
N CYS A 44 -10.83 3.44 3.26
CA CYS A 44 -9.39 3.55 3.02
C CYS A 44 -8.96 4.87 2.39
N CYS A 45 -9.88 5.71 1.91
CA CYS A 45 -9.57 7.04 1.40
C CYS A 45 -9.62 8.11 2.50
N GLU A 46 -10.36 7.87 3.58
CA GLU A 46 -10.41 8.76 4.76
C GLU A 46 -9.07 8.76 5.50
N VAL A 47 -8.55 7.57 5.79
CA VAL A 47 -7.30 7.37 6.52
C VAL A 47 -6.48 6.29 5.84
N ILE A 48 -5.27 6.67 5.44
CA ILE A 48 -4.27 5.83 4.78
C ILE A 48 -3.07 5.75 5.71
N GLY A 49 -2.86 4.59 6.33
CA GLY A 49 -1.67 4.32 7.14
C GLY A 49 -0.54 3.75 6.31
N VAL A 50 0.58 4.47 6.24
CA VAL A 50 1.83 3.97 5.65
C VAL A 50 2.80 3.65 6.79
N SER A 51 2.96 2.37 7.08
CA SER A 51 3.93 1.90 8.09
C SER A 51 5.35 2.26 7.66
N VAL A 52 6.07 2.93 8.55
CA VAL A 52 7.46 3.36 8.37
C VAL A 52 8.30 2.86 9.55
N PRO A 53 9.60 2.57 9.35
CA PRO A 53 10.47 2.24 10.47
C PRO A 53 10.68 3.44 11.40
N ASP A 54 10.75 3.20 12.71
CA ASP A 54 10.92 4.27 13.72
C ASP A 54 12.16 5.13 13.50
N TYR A 55 13.25 4.54 13.01
CA TYR A 55 14.47 5.28 12.75
C TYR A 55 14.29 6.32 11.63
N LEU A 56 13.37 6.08 10.69
CA LEU A 56 13.11 7.01 9.58
C LEU A 56 12.46 8.30 10.11
N VAL A 57 11.59 8.17 11.11
CA VAL A 57 10.90 9.31 11.75
C VAL A 57 11.88 10.20 12.51
N LYS A 58 12.97 9.62 13.05
CA LYS A 58 14.05 10.38 13.70
C LYS A 58 14.87 11.22 12.72
N ILE A 59 14.85 10.89 11.43
CA ILE A 59 15.63 11.57 10.39
C ILE A 59 14.72 12.52 9.60
N ARG A 60 14.63 13.77 10.06
CA ARG A 60 13.65 14.76 9.57
C ARG A 60 13.64 14.95 8.05
N TRP A 61 14.80 14.99 7.39
CA TRP A 61 14.88 15.20 5.94
C TRP A 61 14.38 13.98 5.14
N LEU A 62 14.68 12.76 5.59
CA LEU A 62 14.13 11.53 4.99
C LEU A 62 12.62 11.47 5.16
N LEU A 63 12.12 11.83 6.35
CA LEU A 63 10.70 11.89 6.61
C LEU A 63 9.99 12.87 5.66
N ILE A 64 10.55 14.07 5.46
CA ILE A 64 10.02 15.05 4.51
C ILE A 64 9.99 14.50 3.08
N ILE A 65 11.05 13.80 2.64
CA ILE A 65 11.10 13.18 1.31
C ILE A 65 9.97 12.15 1.16
N VAL A 66 9.79 11.28 2.15
CA VAL A 66 8.73 10.24 2.13
C VAL A 66 7.35 10.89 2.09
N ILE A 67 7.08 11.86 2.96
CA ILE A 67 5.80 12.59 2.98
C ILE A 67 5.56 13.25 1.62
N THR A 68 6.53 14.01 1.12
CA THR A 68 6.43 14.73 -0.16
C THR A 68 6.20 13.76 -1.32
N PHE A 69 6.84 12.59 -1.30
CA PHE A 69 6.60 11.55 -2.30
C PHE A 69 5.13 11.11 -2.29
N TYR A 70 4.55 10.82 -1.13
CA TYR A 70 3.14 10.42 -1.06
C TYR A 70 2.19 11.55 -1.45
N GLU A 71 2.46 12.78 -1.03
CA GLU A 71 1.63 13.93 -1.40
C GLU A 71 1.66 14.21 -2.90
N LYS A 72 2.84 14.19 -3.53
CA LYS A 72 3.01 14.53 -4.95
C LYS A 72 2.66 13.38 -5.89
N VAL A 73 3.07 12.16 -5.58
CA VAL A 73 2.90 11.00 -6.47
C VAL A 73 1.53 10.37 -6.31
N ASN A 74 1.00 10.30 -5.09
CA ASN A 74 -0.27 9.63 -4.82
C ASN A 74 -1.46 10.59 -4.59
N ASN A 75 -1.21 11.90 -4.61
CA ASN A 75 -2.20 12.95 -4.31
C ASN A 75 -2.84 12.75 -2.94
N PHE A 76 -2.02 12.38 -1.96
CA PHE A 76 -2.43 12.28 -0.56
C PHE A 76 -2.16 13.60 0.17
N LYS A 77 -2.75 13.75 1.34
CA LYS A 77 -2.52 14.86 2.25
C LYS A 77 -2.04 14.29 3.58
N TYR A 78 -0.84 14.66 4.00
CA TYR A 78 -0.32 14.22 5.29
C TYR A 78 -1.18 14.77 6.43
N GLN A 79 -1.44 13.93 7.42
CA GLN A 79 -2.16 14.31 8.63
C GLN A 79 -1.19 14.33 9.81
N GLU A 80 -0.67 13.16 10.18
CA GLU A 80 0.18 13.01 11.36
C GLU A 80 0.98 11.71 11.32
N TYR A 81 1.88 11.55 12.28
CA TYR A 81 2.54 10.28 12.57
C TYR A 81 1.87 9.64 13.77
N SER A 82 1.37 8.40 13.60
CA SER A 82 0.81 7.59 14.67
C SER A 82 1.91 6.77 15.31
N LEU A 83 2.20 7.06 16.59
CA LEU A 83 3.12 6.26 17.41
C LEU A 83 2.57 4.85 17.64
N ASP A 84 1.28 4.72 17.93
CA ASP A 84 0.63 3.43 18.22
C ASP A 84 0.69 2.45 17.03
N HIS A 85 0.68 2.98 15.82
CA HIS A 85 0.68 2.19 14.59
C HIS A 85 2.02 2.22 13.85
N HIS A 86 3.01 2.95 14.35
CA HIS A 86 4.30 3.19 13.68
C HIS A 86 4.12 3.55 12.20
N ALA A 87 3.19 4.49 11.94
CA ALA A 87 2.71 4.78 10.60
C ALA A 87 2.46 6.26 10.36
N LEU A 88 2.77 6.73 9.15
CA LEU A 88 2.35 8.03 8.66
C LEU A 88 0.90 7.92 8.20
N LEU A 89 0.05 8.77 8.75
CA LEU A 89 -1.36 8.87 8.41
C LEU A 89 -1.56 9.95 7.35
N PHE A 90 -2.32 9.59 6.32
CA PHE A 90 -2.70 10.50 5.25
C PHE A 90 -4.21 10.41 4.99
N SER A 91 -4.78 11.46 4.38
CA SER A 91 -6.08 11.38 3.69
C SER A 91 -5.91 11.48 2.18
N CYS A 92 -6.88 10.99 1.43
CA CYS A 92 -6.89 11.07 -0.03
C CYS A 92 -7.58 12.35 -0.51
N ASN A 93 -6.95 13.14 -1.39
CA ASN A 93 -7.58 14.31 -1.99
C ASN A 93 -8.66 13.93 -3.03
N ASN A 94 -8.71 12.67 -3.48
CA ASN A 94 -9.73 12.15 -4.40
C ASN A 94 -10.89 11.46 -3.67
N TYR A 95 -11.05 11.71 -2.36
CA TYR A 95 -12.18 11.18 -1.59
C TYR A 95 -13.42 12.06 -1.77
N ASP A 96 -14.53 11.45 -2.14
CA ASP A 96 -15.85 12.08 -2.15
C ASP A 96 -16.48 11.95 -0.77
N TYR A 97 -16.52 13.03 -0.01
CA TYR A 97 -17.10 13.05 1.34
C TYR A 97 -18.63 12.93 1.32
N GLU A 98 -19.29 13.32 0.24
CA GLU A 98 -20.75 13.25 0.11
C GLU A 98 -21.20 11.82 -0.18
N ASN A 99 -20.62 11.21 -1.21
CA ASN A 99 -20.96 9.84 -1.62
C ASN A 99 -20.14 8.76 -0.89
N LYS A 100 -19.19 9.16 -0.04
CA LYS A 100 -18.26 8.27 0.70
C LYS A 100 -17.55 7.28 -0.21
N ALA A 101 -17.07 7.77 -1.35
CA ALA A 101 -16.51 6.96 -2.43
C ALA A 101 -15.20 7.54 -2.99
N CYS A 102 -14.47 6.73 -3.76
CA CYS A 102 -13.24 7.19 -4.43
C CYS A 102 -13.56 7.74 -5.82
N LEU A 103 -13.33 9.05 -6.03
CA LEU A 103 -13.57 9.71 -7.33
C LEU A 103 -12.66 9.16 -8.45
N SER A 104 -11.46 8.69 -8.09
CA SER A 104 -10.44 8.23 -9.03
C SER A 104 -10.24 6.71 -9.01
N TYR A 105 -11.30 5.94 -8.75
CA TYR A 105 -11.19 4.48 -8.54
C TYR A 105 -10.43 3.75 -9.66
N LYS A 106 -10.67 4.09 -10.93
CA LYS A 106 -10.00 3.47 -12.09
C LYS A 106 -8.52 3.85 -12.22
N LYS A 107 -8.15 5.06 -11.79
CA LYS A 107 -6.78 5.60 -11.90
C LYS A 107 -6.03 5.62 -10.55
N ARG A 108 -6.60 4.99 -9.52
CA ARG A 108 -6.04 4.98 -8.17
C ARG A 108 -4.60 4.46 -8.17
N PRO A 109 -3.73 4.96 -7.27
CA PRO A 109 -2.33 4.57 -7.23
C PRO A 109 -2.14 3.11 -6.80
N ALA A 110 -0.94 2.57 -7.02
CA ALA A 110 -0.62 1.17 -6.73
C ALA A 110 -0.88 0.80 -5.27
N ILE A 111 -0.59 1.70 -4.32
CA ILE A 111 -0.87 1.50 -2.89
C ILE A 111 -2.36 1.28 -2.62
N CYS A 112 -3.25 1.98 -3.32
CA CYS A 112 -4.71 1.80 -3.19
C CYS A 112 -5.21 0.52 -3.88
N ARG A 113 -4.59 0.09 -4.99
CA ARG A 113 -4.98 -1.14 -5.70
C ARG A 113 -4.53 -2.40 -4.97
N SER A 114 -3.39 -2.34 -4.31
CA SER A 114 -2.79 -3.45 -3.57
C SER A 114 -3.31 -3.58 -2.15
N TYR A 115 -4.17 -2.66 -1.70
CA TYR A 115 -4.84 -2.78 -0.42
C TYR A 115 -5.96 -3.84 -0.48
N PRO A 116 -6.03 -4.77 0.49
CA PRO A 116 -5.19 -4.87 1.69
C PRO A 116 -3.83 -5.51 1.38
N SER A 117 -2.75 -4.93 1.89
CA SER A 117 -1.40 -5.48 1.63
C SER A 117 -1.13 -6.71 2.49
N VAL A 118 -0.82 -7.85 1.85
CA VAL A 118 -0.33 -9.04 2.55
C VAL A 118 1.17 -8.91 2.73
N ARG A 119 1.61 -8.82 3.99
CA ARG A 119 3.01 -9.05 4.35
C ARG A 119 3.16 -10.53 4.72
N TYR A 120 4.34 -11.10 4.49
CA TYR A 120 4.59 -12.54 4.63
C TYR A 120 4.13 -13.15 5.97
N PHE A 121 4.34 -12.42 7.07
CA PHE A 121 4.09 -12.89 8.43
C PHE A 121 3.02 -12.11 9.18
N ASN A 122 2.68 -10.89 8.74
CA ASN A 122 1.74 -10.04 9.46
C ASN A 122 0.34 -10.17 8.87
N LYS A 123 -0.65 -10.34 9.75
CA LYS A 123 -2.07 -10.30 9.35
C LYS A 123 -2.37 -8.94 8.70
N PRO A 124 -2.92 -8.92 7.47
CA PRO A 124 -3.38 -7.68 6.86
C PRO A 124 -4.38 -6.97 7.77
N VAL A 125 -4.19 -5.67 7.95
CA VAL A 125 -5.13 -4.83 8.69
C VAL A 125 -6.29 -4.47 7.77
N LEU A 126 -7.51 -4.84 8.18
CA LEU A 126 -8.73 -4.46 7.49
C LEU A 126 -9.40 -3.31 8.23
N LEU A 127 -9.67 -2.23 7.52
CA LEU A 127 -10.47 -1.12 8.03
C LEU A 127 -11.93 -1.55 8.26
N PRO A 128 -12.66 -0.85 9.16
CA PRO A 128 -14.10 -1.06 9.31
C PRO A 128 -14.82 -0.94 7.97
N MET A 129 -15.84 -1.76 7.74
CA MET A 129 -16.63 -1.80 6.50
C MET A 129 -15.87 -2.29 5.26
N CYS A 130 -14.63 -2.79 5.42
CA CYS A 130 -13.91 -3.43 4.33
C CYS A 130 -14.55 -4.78 3.99
N SER A 131 -14.88 -5.01 2.72
CA SER A 131 -15.48 -6.25 2.22
C SER A 131 -14.50 -7.39 1.99
N PHE A 132 -13.19 -7.12 2.08
CA PHE A 132 -12.16 -8.15 1.99
C PHE A 132 -12.21 -9.06 3.21
N LYS A 133 -11.88 -10.33 3.01
CA LYS A 133 -11.71 -11.31 4.08
C LYS A 133 -10.26 -11.77 4.10
N VAL A 134 -9.73 -11.96 5.31
CA VAL A 134 -8.38 -12.46 5.53
C VAL A 134 -8.51 -13.85 6.12
N GLU A 135 -8.05 -14.85 5.39
CA GLU A 135 -8.05 -16.25 5.82
C GLU A 135 -6.63 -16.75 6.01
N LEU A 136 -6.46 -17.75 6.88
CA LEU A 136 -5.17 -18.42 7.03
C LEU A 136 -4.95 -19.34 5.83
N ASN A 137 -3.74 -19.30 5.29
CA ASN A 137 -3.28 -20.23 4.27
C ASN A 137 -2.92 -21.57 4.91
N ILE A 138 -3.92 -22.24 5.48
CA ILE A 138 -3.75 -23.58 6.04
C ILE A 138 -3.76 -24.54 4.86
N LYS A 139 -2.59 -25.07 4.49
CA LYS A 139 -2.58 -26.35 3.80
C LYS A 139 -3.26 -27.36 4.73
N LYS A 140 -4.45 -27.85 4.34
CA LYS A 140 -4.85 -29.19 4.73
C LYS A 140 -3.77 -30.13 4.17
N ASN A 141 -2.80 -30.47 5.01
CA ASN A 141 -1.96 -31.63 4.77
C ASN A 141 -2.89 -32.84 4.96
N ASN A 142 -3.51 -33.29 3.87
CA ASN A 142 -3.91 -34.69 3.74
C ASN A 142 -2.68 -35.46 3.26
#